data_AF-K9RSG0-F1
#
_entry.id   AF-K9RSG0-F1
#
_cell.length_a   1.000
_cell.length_b   1.000
_cell.length_c   1.000
_cell.angle_alpha   90.00
_cell.angle_beta   90.00
_cell.angle_gamma   90.00
#
_symmetry.space_group_name_H-M   'P 1'
#
loop_
_entity.id
_entity.type
_entity.pdbx_description
1 polymer ?
#
loop_
_entity_poly.entity_id
_entity_poly.type
_entity_poly.pdbx_seq_one_letter_code
_entity_poly.pdbx_strand_id
1 'polypeptide(L)'
;MKYVLTLPMFSIAFLIPSPAIAETYPDEAVQSFITDCTERFATKAPPGFSNRGPTFCTCMIETIQEKMSFQAYQQLGDAPDNPTLKPIEQGCMVRLF
;
A
#
# COMPACT_ATOMS: atom_id res chain seq x y z
N MET A 1 -12.64 -65.22 -18.05
CA MET A 1 -11.95 -64.28 -17.14
C MET A 1 -12.00 -62.89 -17.75
N LYS A 2 -12.73 -61.94 -17.14
CA LYS A 2 -12.78 -60.54 -17.59
C LYS A 2 -13.18 -59.69 -16.39
N TYR A 3 -12.19 -59.23 -15.63
CA TYR A 3 -12.40 -58.28 -14.54
C TYR A 3 -12.29 -56.88 -15.12
N VAL A 4 -13.39 -56.13 -15.10
CA VAL A 4 -13.44 -54.72 -15.44
C VAL A 4 -13.17 -53.95 -14.14
N LEU A 5 -11.95 -53.44 -14.00
CA LEU A 5 -11.55 -52.56 -12.90
C LEU A 5 -12.11 -51.16 -13.19
N THR A 6 -13.21 -50.83 -12.52
CA THR A 6 -13.70 -49.45 -12.35
C THR A 6 -12.75 -48.69 -11.43
N LEU A 7 -11.94 -47.81 -12.02
CA LEU A 7 -11.13 -46.83 -11.29
C LEU A 7 -12.05 -45.73 -10.72
N PRO A 8 -11.95 -45.39 -9.42
CA PRO A 8 -12.62 -44.22 -8.90
C PRO A 8 -11.93 -42.98 -9.47
N MET A 9 -12.67 -42.15 -10.19
CA MET A 9 -12.27 -40.79 -10.52
C MET A 9 -12.17 -40.02 -9.20
N PHE A 10 -10.99 -40.06 -8.59
CA PHE A 10 -10.59 -39.13 -7.55
C PHE A 10 -10.41 -37.77 -8.23
N SER A 11 -11.50 -37.01 -8.32
CA SER A 11 -11.47 -35.60 -8.70
C SER A 11 -10.70 -34.85 -7.62
N ILE A 12 -9.37 -34.81 -7.77
CA ILE A 12 -8.52 -33.86 -7.07
C ILE A 12 -8.94 -32.50 -7.61
N ALA A 13 -9.87 -31.85 -6.89
CA ALA A 13 -10.05 -30.42 -6.99
C ALA A 13 -8.67 -29.82 -6.67
N PHE A 14 -7.95 -29.47 -7.73
CA PHE A 14 -6.82 -28.55 -7.65
C PHE A 14 -7.37 -27.28 -7.03
N LEU A 15 -7.18 -27.13 -5.71
CA LEU A 15 -7.19 -25.85 -5.03
C LEU A 15 -6.05 -25.07 -5.66
N ILE A 16 -6.35 -24.39 -6.77
CA ILE A 16 -5.47 -23.37 -7.33
C ILE A 16 -5.42 -22.30 -6.23
N PRO A 17 -4.27 -22.08 -5.56
CA PRO A 17 -4.14 -20.89 -4.75
C PRO A 17 -4.35 -19.73 -5.71
N SER A 18 -5.46 -19.00 -5.53
CA SER A 18 -5.64 -17.73 -6.22
C SER A 18 -4.36 -16.92 -5.96
N PRO A 19 -3.73 -16.34 -7.00
CA PRO A 19 -2.64 -15.42 -6.73
C PRO A 19 -3.23 -14.40 -5.77
N ALA A 20 -2.65 -14.27 -4.58
CA ALA A 20 -3.00 -13.20 -3.67
C ALA A 20 -2.80 -11.93 -4.49
N ILE A 21 -3.90 -11.38 -5.00
CA ILE A 21 -3.93 -10.06 -5.60
C ILE A 21 -3.36 -9.21 -4.48
N ALA A 22 -2.22 -8.55 -4.73
CA ALA A 22 -1.66 -7.63 -3.75
C ALA A 22 -2.82 -6.70 -3.37
N GLU A 23 -3.35 -6.89 -2.16
CA GLU A 23 -4.60 -6.26 -1.76
C GLU A 23 -4.35 -4.76 -1.86
N THR A 24 -5.02 -4.14 -2.84
CA THR A 24 -4.86 -2.71 -3.08
C THR A 24 -5.36 -2.01 -1.82
N TYR A 25 -4.70 -0.92 -1.43
CA TYR A 25 -5.08 -0.24 -0.19
C TYR A 25 -6.55 0.19 -0.31
N PRO A 26 -7.36 0.03 0.75
CA PRO A 26 -8.76 0.47 0.72
C PRO A 26 -8.84 1.96 0.38
N ASP A 27 -9.77 2.35 -0.49
CA ASP A 27 -9.90 3.73 -0.95
C ASP A 27 -10.13 4.70 0.22
N GLU A 28 -10.90 4.28 1.23
CA GLU A 28 -11.14 5.08 2.44
C GLU A 28 -9.84 5.32 3.24
N ALA A 29 -8.96 4.33 3.29
CA ALA A 29 -7.66 4.46 3.96
C ALA A 29 -6.73 5.42 3.21
N VAL A 30 -6.74 5.37 1.87
CA VAL A 30 -5.99 6.30 1.02
C VAL A 30 -6.51 7.73 1.19
N GLN A 31 -7.82 7.93 1.20
CA GLN A 31 -8.42 9.25 1.39
C GLN A 31 -8.15 9.82 2.79
N SER A 32 -8.24 9.00 3.84
CA SER A 32 -7.88 9.40 5.20
C SER A 32 -6.41 9.81 5.26
N PHE A 33 -5.52 8.99 4.69
CA PHE A 33 -4.10 9.30 4.64
C PHE A 33 -3.83 10.63 3.95
N ILE A 34 -4.42 10.88 2.77
CA ILE A 34 -4.20 12.12 2.02
C ILE A 34 -4.66 13.33 2.83
N THR A 35 -5.81 13.23 3.49
CA THR A 35 -6.35 14.29 4.36
C THR A 35 -5.40 14.58 5.52
N ASP A 36 -5.08 13.57 6.32
CA ASP A 36 -4.24 13.70 7.52
C ASP A 36 -2.83 14.17 7.18
N CYS A 37 -2.26 13.63 6.11
CA CYS A 37 -0.95 14.02 5.61
C CYS A 37 -0.96 15.49 5.15
N THR A 38 -2.00 15.93 4.44
CA THR A 38 -2.07 17.31 3.92
C THR A 38 -2.17 18.33 5.06
N GLU A 39 -2.95 18.05 6.09
CA GLU A 39 -3.06 18.89 7.29
C GLU A 39 -1.73 18.99 8.05
N ARG A 40 -1.07 17.84 8.26
CA ARG A 40 0.24 17.79 8.92
C ARG A 40 1.30 18.50 8.09
N PHE A 41 1.29 18.31 6.78
CA PHE A 41 2.20 18.96 5.85
C PHE A 41 2.03 20.49 5.93
N ALA A 42 0.81 21.00 5.87
CA ALA A 42 0.55 22.45 5.95
C ALA A 42 1.12 23.09 7.23
N THR A 43 1.18 22.33 8.33
CA THR A 43 1.74 22.79 9.62
C THR A 43 3.28 22.86 9.61
N LYS A 44 3.95 22.03 8.81
CA LYS A 44 5.41 21.91 8.77
C LYS A 44 6.03 22.39 7.45
N ALA A 45 5.21 22.80 6.48
CA ALA A 45 5.63 23.11 5.13
C ALA A 45 6.62 24.28 5.12
N PRO A 46 7.67 24.22 4.26
CA PRO A 46 8.50 25.38 3.99
C PRO A 46 7.67 26.58 3.50
N PRO A 47 8.13 27.82 3.72
CA PRO A 47 7.45 29.01 3.19
C PRO A 47 7.21 28.91 1.68
N GLY A 48 5.95 29.10 1.26
CA GLY A 48 5.54 28.99 -0.14
C GLY A 48 5.18 27.58 -0.63
N PHE A 49 5.23 26.56 0.23
CA PHE A 49 4.93 25.18 -0.14
C PHE A 49 3.61 24.65 0.43
N SER A 50 2.91 25.40 1.28
CA SER A 50 1.71 24.92 2.00
C SER A 50 0.60 24.37 1.08
N ASN A 51 0.46 24.88 -0.13
CA ASN A 51 -0.50 24.39 -1.14
C ASN A 51 -0.04 23.12 -1.88
N ARG A 52 1.18 22.64 -1.65
CA ARG A 52 1.75 21.43 -2.27
C ARG A 52 1.50 20.15 -1.46
N GLY A 53 0.80 20.26 -0.33
CA GLY A 53 0.43 19.14 0.53
C GLY A 53 -0.23 17.98 -0.24
N PRO A 54 -1.27 18.20 -1.06
CA PRO A 54 -1.91 17.12 -1.82
C PRO A 54 -0.94 16.38 -2.76
N THR A 55 -0.06 17.12 -3.45
CA THR A 55 0.96 16.54 -4.34
C THR A 55 1.98 15.71 -3.57
N PHE A 56 2.47 16.24 -2.45
CA PHE A 56 3.38 15.52 -1.56
C PHE A 56 2.75 14.23 -1.03
N CYS A 57 1.52 14.32 -0.51
CA CYS A 57 0.83 13.20 0.11
C CYS A 57 0.41 12.13 -0.90
N THR A 58 0.05 12.53 -2.12
CA THR A 58 -0.18 11.57 -3.22
C THR A 58 1.10 10.79 -3.53
N CYS A 59 2.23 11.49 -3.68
CA CYS A 59 3.53 10.82 -3.88
C CYS A 59 3.86 9.84 -2.74
N MET A 60 3.61 10.24 -1.49
CA MET A 60 3.86 9.39 -0.32
C MET A 60 3.05 8.10 -0.40
N ILE A 61 1.73 8.17 -0.57
CA ILE A 61 0.87 6.97 -0.53
C ILE A 61 1.12 6.06 -1.73
N GLU A 62 1.32 6.60 -2.93
CA GLU A 62 1.67 5.81 -4.11
C GLU A 62 2.98 5.06 -3.91
N THR A 63 4.02 5.74 -3.41
CA THR A 63 5.32 5.11 -3.18
C THR A 63 5.27 4.07 -2.05
N ILE A 64 4.44 4.30 -1.03
CA ILE A 64 4.21 3.31 0.04
C ILE A 64 3.51 2.07 -0.53
N GLN A 65 2.46 2.24 -1.34
CA GLN A 65 1.74 1.14 -2.00
C GLN A 65 2.65 0.31 -2.91
N GLU A 66 3.59 0.94 -3.61
CA GLU A 66 4.58 0.26 -4.44
C GLU A 66 5.59 -0.56 -3.61
N LYS A 67 5.89 -0.13 -2.38
CA LYS A 67 6.97 -0.71 -1.56
C LYS A 67 6.49 -1.72 -0.53
N MET A 68 5.24 -1.67 -0.09
CA MET A 68 4.74 -2.54 0.97
C MET A 68 3.22 -2.76 0.93
N SER A 69 2.78 -3.90 1.47
CA SER A 69 1.36 -4.21 1.62
C SER A 69 0.68 -3.31 2.65
N PHE A 70 -0.65 -3.20 2.57
CA PHE A 70 -1.43 -2.41 3.51
C PHE A 70 -1.23 -2.86 4.96
N GLN A 71 -1.17 -4.18 5.19
CA GLN A 71 -0.90 -4.72 6.53
C GLN A 71 0.49 -4.32 7.06
N ALA A 72 1.51 -4.33 6.21
CA ALA A 72 2.85 -3.88 6.59
C ALA A 72 2.86 -2.38 6.92
N TYR A 73 2.16 -1.57 6.13
CA TYR A 73 1.97 -0.14 6.41
C TYR A 73 1.25 0.10 7.74
N GLN A 74 0.16 -0.63 8.02
CA GLN A 74 -0.55 -0.54 9.30
C GLN A 74 0.35 -0.88 10.50
N GLN A 75 1.30 -1.81 10.33
CA GLN A 75 2.27 -2.15 11.38
C GLN A 75 3.33 -1.06 11.63
N LEU A 76 3.52 -0.11 10.71
CA LEU A 76 4.43 1.02 10.92
C LEU A 76 3.88 2.04 11.93
N GLY A 77 2.56 2.07 12.13
CA GLY A 77 1.84 3.01 13.00
C GLY A 77 1.95 4.48 12.55
N ASP A 78 1.33 5.39 13.32
CA ASP A 78 1.46 6.85 13.18
C ASP A 78 2.84 7.34 13.65
N ALA A 79 3.92 6.70 13.19
CA ALA A 79 5.28 7.09 13.52
C ALA A 79 5.80 8.07 12.44
N PRO A 80 5.68 9.40 12.65
CA PRO A 80 6.19 10.40 11.70
C PRO A 80 7.71 10.28 11.47
N ASP A 81 8.43 9.62 12.37
CA ASP A 81 9.88 9.40 12.29
C ASP A 81 10.24 7.96 11.89
N ASN A 82 9.32 7.21 11.30
CA ASN A 82 9.61 5.83 10.90
C ASN A 82 10.75 5.81 9.86
N PRO A 83 11.87 5.10 10.13
CA PRO A 83 13.02 5.09 9.23
C PRO A 83 12.69 4.52 7.84
N THR A 84 11.64 3.71 7.73
CA THR A 84 11.12 3.19 6.46
C THR A 84 10.44 4.27 5.61
N LEU A 85 9.79 5.25 6.25
CA LEU A 85 9.03 6.31 5.58
C LEU A 85 9.91 7.53 5.24
N LYS A 86 10.94 7.81 6.03
CA LYS A 86 11.87 8.92 5.81
C LYS A 86 12.48 9.02 4.40
N PRO A 87 12.99 7.94 3.76
CA PRO A 87 13.49 8.03 2.40
C PRO A 87 12.38 8.34 1.37
N ILE A 88 11.15 7.88 1.63
CA ILE A 88 9.99 8.19 0.78
C ILE A 88 9.64 9.68 0.91
N GLU A 89 9.57 10.19 2.14
CA GLU A 89 9.34 11.61 2.43
C GLU A 89 10.36 12.50 1.72
N GLN A 90 11.65 12.18 1.85
CA GLN A 90 12.71 12.95 1.19
C GLN A 90 12.57 12.93 -0.33
N GLY A 91 12.28 11.77 -0.92
CA GLY A 91 12.04 11.64 -2.36
C GLY A 91 10.84 12.47 -2.83
N CYS A 92 9.74 12.43 -2.07
CA CYS A 92 8.53 13.20 -2.38
C CYS A 92 8.73 14.71 -2.16
N MET A 93 9.52 15.12 -1.17
CA MET A 93 9.91 16.53 -0.98
C MET A 93 10.71 17.07 -2.17
N VAL A 94 11.63 16.29 -2.73
CA VAL A 94 12.41 16.70 -3.92
C VAL A 94 11.49 16.92 -5.12
N ARG A 95 10.45 16.10 -5.29
CA ARG A 95 9.47 16.26 -6.38
C ARG A 95 8.63 17.54 -6.27
N LEU A 96 8.67 18.23 -5.14
CA LEU A 96 7.99 19.51 -4.99
C LEU A 96 8.75 20.66 -5.63
N PHE A 97 10.04 20.54 -5.95
CA PHE A 97 10.86 21.61 -6.54
C PHE A 97 11.02 21.43 -8.05
#